data_AF-A0A1I3G097-F1
#
_entry.id   AF-A0A1I3G097-F1
#
_cell.length_a   1.000
_cell.length_b   1.000
_cell.length_c   1.000
_cell.angle_alpha   90.00
_cell.angle_beta   90.00
_cell.angle_gamma   90.00
#
_symmetry.space_group_name_H-M   'P 1'
#
loop_
_entity.id
_entity.type
_entity.pdbx_description
1 polymer ?
#
loop_
_entity_poly.entity_id
_entity_poly.type
_entity_poly.pdbx_seq_one_letter_code
_entity_poly.pdbx_strand_id
1 'polypeptide(L)'
;MERKLKRFPTEEDLSTYFTPGVRFFFRYDEIVKHPNAIFEGVLPLKIKEEVKLSDWVDTIIIPSAERAVFKAIIPYDLESRTFYLDNDCTDIWGWSEKVYEFVKSREH
;
A
#
# COMPACT_ATOMS: atom_id res chain seq x y z
N MET A 1 3.80 -9.81 -5.45
CA MET A 1 3.89 -10.24 -6.86
C MET A 1 4.99 -11.28 -7.06
N GLU A 2 6.25 -10.99 -6.71
CA GLU A 2 7.40 -11.90 -6.90
C GLU A 2 7.21 -13.29 -6.28
N ARG A 3 6.66 -13.37 -5.05
CA ARG A 3 6.33 -14.65 -4.39
C ARG A 3 5.36 -15.52 -5.19
N LYS A 4 4.42 -14.90 -5.92
CA LYS A 4 3.46 -15.61 -6.80
C LYS A 4 4.14 -16.02 -8.10
N LEU A 5 4.99 -15.16 -8.65
CA LEU A 5 5.69 -15.40 -9.92
C LEU A 5 6.88 -16.38 -9.77
N LYS A 6 7.44 -16.55 -8.56
CA LYS A 6 8.68 -17.29 -8.28
C LYS A 6 9.91 -16.81 -9.10
N ARG A 7 9.81 -15.61 -9.69
CA ARG A 7 10.84 -14.89 -10.44
C ARG A 7 10.61 -13.38 -10.29
N PHE A 8 11.59 -12.59 -10.69
CA PHE A 8 11.41 -11.14 -10.83
C PHE A 8 10.38 -10.84 -11.92
N PRO A 9 9.53 -9.81 -11.73
CA PRO A 9 8.51 -9.42 -12.69
C PRO A 9 9.18 -8.79 -13.92
N THR A 10 8.66 -9.11 -15.11
CA THR A 10 9.02 -8.45 -16.38
C THR A 10 8.15 -7.20 -16.57
N GLU A 11 8.49 -6.37 -17.56
CA GLU A 11 7.63 -5.25 -17.97
C GLU A 11 6.21 -5.70 -18.35
N GLU A 12 6.06 -6.90 -18.91
CA GLU A 12 4.76 -7.47 -19.25
C GLU A 12 3.93 -7.83 -17.99
N ASP A 13 4.57 -8.33 -16.93
CA ASP A 13 3.89 -8.60 -15.66
C ASP A 13 3.42 -7.32 -14.95
N LEU A 14 4.10 -6.20 -15.20
CA LEU A 14 3.78 -4.88 -14.64
C LEU A 14 2.75 -4.10 -15.48
N SER A 15 2.46 -4.56 -16.69
CA SER A 15 1.45 -3.98 -17.58
C SER A 15 0.18 -4.82 -17.57
N THR A 16 -0.07 -5.56 -18.65
CA THR A 16 -1.38 -6.13 -19.01
C THR A 16 -1.91 -7.18 -18.04
N TYR A 17 -1.05 -7.79 -17.21
CA TYR A 17 -1.43 -8.82 -16.22
C TYR A 17 -1.20 -8.37 -14.77
N PHE A 18 -1.09 -7.06 -14.56
CA PHE A 18 -0.84 -6.50 -13.25
C PHE A 18 -1.96 -6.86 -12.27
N THR A 19 -1.63 -7.71 -11.29
CA THR A 19 -2.49 -7.97 -10.14
C THR A 19 -2.13 -6.96 -9.04
N PRO A 20 -3.01 -6.00 -8.71
CA PRO A 20 -2.75 -5.04 -7.66
C PRO A 20 -2.62 -5.73 -6.31
N GLY A 21 -1.64 -5.30 -5.53
CA GLY A 21 -1.54 -5.67 -4.12
C GLY A 21 -2.23 -4.67 -3.22
N VAL A 22 -2.30 -5.02 -1.93
CA VAL A 22 -2.66 -4.06 -0.88
C VAL A 22 -1.62 -2.94 -0.84
N ARG A 23 -2.11 -1.69 -0.72
CA ARG A 23 -1.28 -0.50 -0.56
C ARG A 23 -1.43 0.04 0.86
N PHE A 24 -0.31 0.43 1.45
CA PHE A 24 -0.25 1.07 2.76
C PHE A 24 0.32 2.47 2.58
N PHE A 25 -0.43 3.47 3.04
CA PHE A 25 -0.04 4.87 2.98
C PHE A 25 0.33 5.34 4.38
N PHE A 26 1.42 6.09 4.44
CA PHE A 26 1.97 6.67 5.65
C PHE A 26 2.17 8.16 5.41
N ARG A 27 1.78 8.98 6.38
CA ARG A 27 2.06 10.41 6.34
C ARG A 27 3.54 10.64 6.59
N TYR A 28 4.20 11.31 5.64
CA TYR A 28 5.64 11.45 5.68
C TYR A 28 6.13 12.24 6.90
N ASP A 29 5.45 13.34 7.23
CA ASP A 29 5.74 14.21 8.37
C ASP A 29 5.50 13.54 9.73
N GLU A 30 4.75 12.45 9.77
CA GLU A 30 4.54 11.62 10.96
C GLU A 30 5.55 10.47 11.02
N ILE A 31 5.62 9.63 9.97
CA ILE A 31 6.45 8.41 9.96
C ILE A 31 7.95 8.68 10.07
N VAL A 32 8.40 9.87 9.64
CA VAL A 32 9.79 10.33 9.80
C VAL A 32 10.20 10.43 11.28
N LYS A 33 9.22 10.58 12.19
CA LYS A 33 9.42 10.65 13.64
C LYS A 33 9.42 9.28 14.33
N HIS A 34 9.30 8.19 13.57
CA HIS A 34 9.33 6.84 14.13
C HIS A 34 10.66 6.61 14.88
N PRO A 35 10.64 6.00 16.09
CA PRO A 35 11.84 5.85 16.92
C PRO A 35 12.99 5.10 16.21
N ASN A 36 12.62 4.18 15.32
CA ASN A 36 13.55 3.38 14.52
C ASN A 36 13.81 3.92 13.10
N ALA A 37 13.47 5.19 12.82
CA ALA A 37 13.74 5.82 11.52
C ALA A 37 15.25 6.03 11.30
N ILE A 38 15.73 5.65 10.12
CA ILE A 38 17.12 5.83 9.69
C ILE A 38 17.20 6.44 8.29
N PHE A 39 18.27 7.22 8.07
CA PHE A 39 18.56 7.93 6.83
C PHE A 39 19.96 7.54 6.35
N GLU A 40 20.05 6.48 5.55
CA GLU A 40 21.33 5.91 5.07
C GLU A 40 21.82 6.55 3.76
N GLY A 41 21.23 7.67 3.32
CA GLY A 41 21.63 8.43 2.14
C GLY A 41 21.23 7.82 0.78
N VAL A 42 20.82 6.54 0.73
CA VAL A 42 20.35 5.87 -0.49
C VAL A 42 18.83 5.90 -0.61
N LEU A 43 18.12 5.57 0.46
CA LEU A 43 16.66 5.69 0.56
C LEU A 43 16.30 6.89 1.43
N PRO A 44 15.25 7.66 1.06
CA PRO A 44 14.85 8.85 1.80
C PRO A 44 14.38 8.55 3.23
N LEU A 45 13.90 7.33 3.49
CA LEU A 45 13.52 6.86 4.82
C LEU A 45 13.55 5.33 4.85
N LYS A 46 14.04 4.77 5.96
CA LYS A 46 13.90 3.34 6.28
C LYS A 46 13.60 3.20 7.76
N ILE A 47 12.66 2.32 8.10
CA ILE A 47 12.36 1.98 9.49
C ILE A 47 13.04 0.66 9.81
N LYS A 48 13.87 0.63 10.85
CA LYS A 48 14.47 -0.62 11.34
C LYS A 48 13.45 -1.44 12.12
N GLU A 49 13.61 -2.76 12.04
CA GLU A 49 12.83 -3.78 12.77
C GLU A 49 11.41 -3.93 12.24
N GLU A 50 10.47 -3.12 12.73
CA GLU A 50 9.04 -3.26 12.42
C GLU A 50 8.32 -1.91 12.37
N VAL A 51 7.15 -1.92 11.72
CA VAL A 51 6.19 -0.82 11.71
C VAL A 51 4.85 -1.40 12.11
N LYS A 52 4.34 -1.02 13.28
CA LYS A 52 3.01 -1.40 13.74
C LYS A 52 1.96 -0.58 12.99
N LEU A 53 1.21 -1.24 12.10
CA LEU A 53 0.26 -0.56 11.22
C LEU A 53 -0.76 0.27 11.99
N SER A 54 -1.30 -0.22 13.11
CA SER A 54 -2.31 0.51 13.87
C SER A 54 -1.84 1.85 14.42
N ASP A 55 -0.53 2.03 14.62
CA ASP A 55 0.03 3.26 15.16
C ASP A 55 0.43 4.25 14.05
N TRP A 56 0.77 3.75 12.86
CA TRP A 56 1.50 4.53 11.85
C TRP A 56 0.83 4.62 10.49
N VAL A 57 -0.06 3.68 10.13
CA VAL A 57 -0.71 3.71 8.83
C VAL A 57 -1.79 4.78 8.83
N ASP A 58 -1.81 5.60 7.79
CA ASP A 58 -2.89 6.57 7.56
C ASP A 58 -4.04 5.89 6.82
N THR A 59 -3.73 5.26 5.69
CA THR A 59 -4.73 4.66 4.81
C THR A 59 -4.25 3.33 4.25
N ILE A 60 -5.14 2.32 4.25
CA ILE A 60 -4.93 1.01 3.65
C ILE A 60 -5.89 0.88 2.47
N ILE A 61 -5.36 0.57 1.29
CA ILE A 61 -6.17 0.36 0.08
C ILE A 61 -6.04 -1.09 -0.37
N ILE A 62 -7.18 -1.77 -0.46
CA ILE A 62 -7.27 -3.17 -0.84
C ILE A 62 -8.05 -3.27 -2.16
N PRO A 63 -7.58 -4.03 -3.15
CA PRO A 63 -8.38 -4.31 -4.34
C PRO A 63 -9.71 -4.96 -3.96
N SER A 64 -10.83 -4.45 -4.46
CA SER A 64 -12.17 -4.95 -4.10
C SER A 64 -12.36 -6.45 -4.36
N ALA A 65 -11.66 -7.02 -5.34
CA ALA A 65 -11.67 -8.46 -5.61
C ALA A 65 -11.26 -9.31 -4.39
N GLU A 66 -10.40 -8.76 -3.53
CA GLU A 66 -9.89 -9.42 -2.31
C GLU A 66 -10.73 -9.07 -1.07
N ARG A 67 -11.81 -8.29 -1.21
CA ARG A 67 -12.61 -7.78 -0.08
C ARG A 67 -13.09 -8.87 0.86
N ALA A 68 -13.60 -9.97 0.31
CA ALA A 68 -14.14 -11.07 1.11
C ALA A 68 -13.08 -11.71 2.01
N VAL A 69 -11.85 -11.88 1.50
CA VAL A 69 -10.73 -12.46 2.23
C VAL A 69 -10.27 -11.50 3.32
N PHE A 70 -10.08 -10.22 2.99
CA PHE A 70 -9.54 -9.25 3.93
C PHE A 70 -10.53 -8.84 5.01
N LYS A 71 -11.83 -8.75 4.72
CA LYS A 71 -12.84 -8.36 5.70
C LYS A 71 -12.89 -9.28 6.93
N ALA A 72 -12.48 -10.54 6.78
CA ALA A 72 -12.44 -11.50 7.89
C ALA A 72 -11.19 -11.37 8.79
N ILE A 73 -10.14 -10.68 8.34
CA ILE A 73 -8.84 -10.65 9.03
C ILE A 73 -8.40 -9.25 9.44
N ILE A 74 -9.08 -8.20 8.96
CA ILE A 74 -8.72 -6.83 9.31
C ILE A 74 -9.06 -6.57 10.79
N PRO A 75 -8.08 -6.11 11.58
CA PRO A 75 -8.31 -5.65 12.94
C PRO A 75 -9.29 -4.46 12.99
N TYR A 76 -10.14 -4.43 14.01
CA TYR A 76 -11.16 -3.40 14.20
C TYR A 76 -10.60 -1.96 14.19
N ASP A 77 -9.41 -1.75 14.76
CA ASP A 77 -8.70 -0.47 14.82
C ASP A 77 -8.11 -0.01 13.47
N LEU A 78 -8.17 -0.86 12.44
CA LEU A 78 -7.76 -0.56 11.07
C LEU A 78 -8.94 -0.45 10.10
N GLU A 79 -10.16 -0.81 10.50
CA GLU A 79 -11.34 -0.79 9.62
C GLU A 79 -11.63 0.63 9.10
N SER A 80 -11.58 1.64 9.96
CA SER A 80 -11.85 3.05 9.58
C SER A 80 -10.81 3.63 8.60
N ARG A 81 -9.64 3.01 8.52
CA ARG A 81 -8.53 3.38 7.63
C ARG A 81 -8.43 2.50 6.40
N THR A 82 -9.26 1.47 6.29
CA THR A 82 -9.24 0.54 5.16
C THR A 82 -10.32 0.89 4.14
N PHE A 83 -9.92 1.03 2.88
CA PHE A 83 -10.83 1.22 1.76
C PHE A 83 -10.62 0.15 0.69
N TYR A 84 -11.70 -0.15 -0.01
CA TYR A 84 -11.71 -1.10 -1.11
C TYR A 84 -11.96 -0.37 -2.41
N LEU A 85 -11.04 -0.51 -3.37
CA LEU A 85 -11.16 0.09 -4.69
C LEU A 85 -11.17 -0.97 -5.78
N ASP A 86 -12.03 -0.78 -6.76
CA ASP A 86 -12.06 -1.64 -7.95
C ASP A 86 -10.84 -1.33 -8.82
N ASN A 87 -10.18 -2.39 -9.31
CA ASN A 87 -9.08 -2.24 -10.25
C ASN A 87 -9.59 -2.34 -11.69
N ASP A 88 -9.80 -1.19 -12.30
CA ASP A 88 -10.16 -0.98 -13.71
C ASP A 88 -8.96 -0.45 -14.52
N CYS A 89 -7.77 -0.45 -13.93
CA CYS A 89 -6.56 0.08 -14.54
C CYS A 89 -5.87 -0.97 -15.43
N THR A 90 -5.24 -0.50 -16.50
CA THR A 90 -4.54 -1.35 -17.49
C THR A 90 -3.16 -1.81 -17.03
N ASP A 91 -2.54 -1.09 -16.10
CA ASP A 91 -1.18 -1.35 -15.62
C ASP A 91 -0.96 -0.86 -14.18
N ILE A 92 0.26 -1.08 -13.68
CA ILE A 92 0.69 -0.64 -12.35
C ILE A 92 0.65 0.88 -12.17
N TRP A 93 0.87 1.66 -13.23
CA TRP A 93 0.95 3.11 -13.15
C TRP A 93 -0.44 3.70 -12.94
N GLY A 94 -1.41 3.28 -13.76
CA GLY A 94 -2.81 3.68 -13.60
C GLY A 94 -3.36 3.28 -12.23
N TRP A 95 -3.03 2.08 -11.74
CA TRP A 95 -3.41 1.69 -10.38
C TRP A 95 -2.75 2.58 -9.32
N SER A 96 -1.46 2.88 -9.46
CA SER A 96 -0.73 3.69 -8.48
C SER A 96 -1.25 5.13 -8.44
N GLU A 97 -1.55 5.72 -9.60
CA GLU A 97 -2.16 7.05 -9.71
C GLU A 97 -3.57 7.08 -9.11
N LYS A 98 -4.44 6.13 -9.49
CA LYS A 98 -5.81 6.01 -8.96
C LYS A 98 -5.83 5.96 -7.45
N VAL A 99 -5.00 5.09 -6.87
CA VAL A 99 -4.93 4.92 -5.42
C VAL A 99 -4.35 6.16 -4.76
N TYR A 100 -3.33 6.78 -5.35
CA TYR A 100 -2.73 8.01 -4.81
C TYR A 100 -3.74 9.17 -4.78
N GLU A 101 -4.44 9.42 -5.88
CA GLU A 101 -5.45 10.49 -5.95
C GLU A 101 -6.62 10.22 -4.98
N PHE A 102 -7.01 8.96 -4.80
CA PHE A 102 -7.99 8.60 -3.78
C PHE A 102 -7.52 9.00 -2.37
N VAL A 103 -6.29 8.64 -1.99
CA VAL A 103 -5.77 8.99 -0.64
C VAL A 103 -5.63 10.49 -0.47
N LYS A 104 -5.08 11.18 -1.48
CA LYS A 104 -4.90 12.64 -1.48
C LYS A 104 -6.22 13.39 -1.34
N SER A 105 -7.29 12.92 -1.97
CA SER A 105 -8.64 13.53 -1.85
C SER A 105 -9.22 13.48 -0.44
N ARG A 106 -8.62 12.69 0.47
CA ARG A 106 -9.07 12.51 1.86
C ARG A 106 -8.31 13.36 2.86
N GLU A 107 -7.28 14.10 2.45
CA GLU A 107 -6.51 14.99 3.33
C GLU A 107 -7.24 16.33 3.60
N HIS A 108 -8.56 16.32 3.80
CA HIS A 108 -9.39 17.51 4.06
C HIS A 108 -9.91 17.55 5.48
#